data_AF-A0A176TDJ0-F1
#
_entry.id   AF-A0A176TDJ0-F1
#
_cell.length_a   1.000
_cell.length_b   1.000
_cell.length_c   1.000
_cell.angle_alpha   90.00
_cell.angle_beta   90.00
_cell.angle_gamma   90.00
#
_symmetry.space_group_name_H-M   'P 1'
#
loop_
_entity.id
_entity.type
_entity.pdbx_description
1 polymer ?
#
loop_
_entity_poly.entity_id
_entity_poly.type
_entity_poly.pdbx_seq_one_letter_code
_entity_poly.pdbx_strand_id
1 'polypeptide(L)'
;MFLNSCANEPIDELNKKINIALRSGNEITEKERNEFIEYVNENSLDLPQIINSNNEINQEELTNLILSVANKRRNNTESKIFSPYKDSENEDKNTKVSIFIENSGSMDGYVKGTTEFEAALSDLLVQLQYKYNKEKNNNQNLNINFINTKIHPSKVDEVNNFVETLEPSKAPYKVGNRSVSKLNEILEIILDSTKQNEISILTSDCIYSLDKGKDTEGALEFQKSLTKGAFLEKSKEFNFSTIVLKMNSKFDGCYYDKDNSKTRLSKKERPYYFWIIGKHNLIKTFQEEINLKQLKGFENSYYLSNSQENNQPFFIVLKETNKIGNFKPTDRKAKYLKSINEIEYENGNLQFSIAVDLENIPVDKSYLMNIENYVVPDGYSINSIEKVDRNKIEKRDFLTVEKTTATHIITVATSSKFTLQDLKLELSNKIPSWVEESNSIDDRDVENELDKTFGLLYLVQGVFEAYTIQDPKNESYFNINIEIKK
;
A
#
# COMPACT_ATOMS: atom_id res chain seq x y z
N MET A 1 59.42 -2.97 17.09
CA MET A 1 58.67 -3.35 15.89
C MET A 1 57.27 -3.74 16.32
N PHE A 2 56.31 -2.82 16.25
CA PHE A 2 54.90 -3.17 16.26
C PHE A 2 54.46 -3.20 14.80
N LEU A 3 54.05 -4.38 14.33
CA LEU A 3 53.39 -4.54 13.04
C LEU A 3 51.96 -4.02 13.18
N ASN A 4 51.69 -2.81 12.70
CA ASN A 4 50.33 -2.37 12.45
C ASN A 4 49.80 -3.14 11.24
N SER A 5 48.83 -4.02 11.48
CA SER A 5 47.94 -4.55 10.45
C SER A 5 47.10 -3.39 9.92
N CYS A 6 47.25 -3.03 8.64
CA CYS A 6 46.38 -2.07 7.96
C CYS A 6 44.95 -2.61 7.96
N ALA A 7 44.06 -2.05 8.78
CA ALA A 7 42.63 -2.14 8.52
C ALA A 7 42.34 -1.20 7.34
N ASN A 8 41.74 -1.71 6.27
CA ASN A 8 41.29 -0.85 5.17
C ASN A 8 40.20 0.09 5.68
N GLU A 9 40.27 1.37 5.34
CA GLU A 9 39.19 2.32 5.67
C GLU A 9 37.89 1.88 4.96
N PRO A 10 36.70 2.04 5.59
CA PRO A 10 35.43 1.62 4.99
C PRO A 10 35.17 2.19 3.58
N ILE A 11 35.65 3.40 3.30
CA ILE A 11 35.56 4.02 1.98
C ILE A 11 36.39 3.27 0.91
N ASP A 12 37.54 2.71 1.28
CA ASP A 12 38.39 1.95 0.36
C ASP A 12 37.78 0.60 0.03
N GLU A 13 37.16 -0.07 1.00
CA GLU A 13 36.46 -1.33 0.76
C GLU A 13 35.17 -1.12 -0.05
N LEU A 14 34.45 -0.01 0.16
CA LEU A 14 33.33 0.40 -0.70
C LEU A 14 33.79 0.64 -2.14
N ASN A 15 34.86 1.41 -2.34
CA ASN A 15 35.45 1.64 -3.67
C ASN A 15 35.86 0.35 -4.35
N LYS A 16 36.37 -0.63 -3.59
CA LYS A 16 36.75 -1.95 -4.11
C LYS A 16 35.52 -2.77 -4.50
N LYS A 17 34.45 -2.78 -3.69
CA LYS A 17 33.17 -3.42 -4.03
C LYS A 17 32.57 -2.85 -5.31
N ILE A 18 32.53 -1.52 -5.45
CA ILE A 18 32.07 -0.83 -6.66
C ILE A 18 32.93 -1.22 -7.86
N ASN A 19 34.26 -1.21 -7.71
CA ASN A 19 35.18 -1.62 -8.78
C ASN A 19 34.98 -3.07 -9.22
N ILE A 20 34.61 -3.98 -8.31
CA ILE A 20 34.35 -5.38 -8.62
C ILE A 20 33.04 -5.52 -9.41
N ALA A 21 31.97 -4.88 -8.97
CA ALA A 21 30.67 -4.89 -9.65
C ALA A 21 30.79 -4.40 -11.11
N LEU A 22 31.48 -3.28 -11.30
CA LEU A 22 31.71 -2.71 -12.63
C LEU A 22 32.53 -3.60 -13.58
N ARG A 23 33.21 -4.67 -13.10
CA ARG A 23 33.94 -5.62 -13.98
C ARG A 23 33.01 -6.32 -14.97
N SER A 24 31.74 -6.49 -14.62
CA SER A 24 30.73 -7.07 -15.50
C SER A 24 30.06 -5.98 -16.34
N GLY A 25 30.71 -5.55 -17.43
CA GLY A 25 30.05 -4.71 -18.44
C GLY A 25 29.89 -3.21 -18.13
N ASN A 26 30.55 -2.69 -17.08
CA ASN A 26 30.44 -1.28 -16.65
C ASN A 26 29.01 -0.86 -16.25
N GLU A 27 28.28 -1.81 -15.68
CA GLU A 27 26.92 -1.66 -15.18
C GLU A 27 26.90 -1.88 -13.66
N ILE A 28 26.02 -1.16 -12.96
CA ILE A 28 25.65 -1.44 -11.57
C ILE A 28 24.16 -1.78 -11.55
N THR A 29 23.85 -3.02 -11.20
CA THR A 29 22.47 -3.52 -11.07
C THR A 29 21.80 -3.01 -9.79
N GLU A 30 20.46 -3.14 -9.71
CA GLU A 30 19.69 -2.87 -8.49
C GLU A 30 20.21 -3.66 -7.29
N LYS A 31 20.52 -4.94 -7.49
CA LYS A 31 21.06 -5.82 -6.44
C LYS A 31 22.40 -5.29 -5.90
N GLU A 32 23.35 -5.01 -6.79
CA GLU A 32 24.68 -4.51 -6.38
C GLU A 32 24.57 -3.14 -5.70
N ARG A 33 23.64 -2.30 -6.14
CA ARG A 33 23.38 -1.01 -5.49
C ARG A 33 22.81 -1.19 -4.09
N ASN A 34 21.91 -2.14 -3.89
CA ASN A 34 21.35 -2.46 -2.57
C ASN A 34 22.44 -3.02 -1.64
N GLU A 35 23.38 -3.82 -2.16
CA GLU A 35 24.56 -4.28 -1.40
C GLU A 35 25.47 -3.10 -0.99
N PHE A 36 25.58 -2.05 -1.81
CA PHE A 36 26.32 -0.83 -1.43
C PHE A 36 25.59 -0.03 -0.37
N ILE A 37 24.25 0.08 -0.47
CA ILE A 37 23.42 0.75 0.52
C ILE A 37 23.54 0.07 1.87
N GLU A 38 23.42 -1.26 1.91
CA GLU A 38 23.56 -2.05 3.13
C GLU A 38 24.94 -1.81 3.77
N TYR A 39 26.01 -1.89 2.96
CA TYR A 39 27.36 -1.61 3.43
C TYR A 39 27.53 -0.19 3.99
N VAL A 40 26.96 0.83 3.33
CA VAL A 40 27.03 2.23 3.81
C VAL A 40 26.27 2.39 5.11
N ASN A 41 25.11 1.76 5.27
CA ASN A 41 24.33 1.81 6.51
C ASN A 41 25.10 1.18 7.69
N GLU A 42 25.72 0.01 7.47
CA GLU A 42 26.54 -0.69 8.46
C GLU A 42 27.77 0.13 8.90
N ASN A 43 28.29 0.99 8.03
CA ASN A 43 29.51 1.78 8.24
C ASN A 43 29.23 3.30 8.26
N SER A 44 28.00 3.71 8.58
CA SER A 44 27.52 5.10 8.45
C SER A 44 28.35 6.12 9.24
N LEU A 45 28.88 5.74 10.41
CA LEU A 45 29.75 6.58 11.23
C LEU A 45 31.10 6.91 10.55
N ASP A 46 31.58 6.02 9.70
CA ASP A 46 32.88 6.12 9.03
C ASP A 46 32.76 6.60 7.57
N LEU A 47 31.53 6.90 7.11
CA LEU A 47 31.21 7.36 5.75
C LEU A 47 30.40 8.67 5.75
N PRO A 48 30.80 9.71 6.49
CA PRO A 48 30.01 10.95 6.61
C PRO A 48 29.76 11.67 5.28
N GLN A 49 30.59 11.43 4.26
CA GLN A 49 30.45 12.01 2.92
C GLN A 49 29.26 11.47 2.12
N ILE A 50 28.70 10.31 2.50
CA ILE A 50 27.55 9.68 1.82
C ILE A 50 26.32 9.69 2.74
N ILE A 51 26.43 10.26 3.94
CA ILE A 51 25.34 10.36 4.93
C ILE A 51 24.87 11.81 5.03
N ASN A 52 23.55 12.04 4.94
CA ASN A 52 22.96 13.37 5.04
C ASN A 52 22.87 13.85 6.50
N SER A 53 22.43 15.10 6.72
CA SER A 53 22.27 15.67 8.06
C SER A 53 21.23 14.94 8.94
N ASN A 54 20.40 14.08 8.36
CA ASN A 54 19.40 13.27 9.04
C ASN A 54 19.89 11.84 9.35
N ASN A 55 21.17 11.55 9.10
CA ASN A 55 21.79 10.23 9.29
C ASN A 55 21.23 9.14 8.35
N GLU A 56 20.74 9.55 7.18
CA GLU A 56 20.29 8.67 6.10
C GLU A 56 21.30 8.73 4.95
N ILE A 57 21.30 7.71 4.09
CA ILE A 57 22.14 7.70 2.90
C ILE A 57 21.71 8.83 1.96
N ASN A 58 22.64 9.72 1.67
CA ASN A 58 22.55 10.62 0.54
C ASN A 58 22.77 9.82 -0.76
N GLN A 59 21.66 9.49 -1.41
CA GLN A 59 21.64 8.66 -2.62
C GLN A 59 22.35 9.32 -3.81
N GLU A 60 22.36 10.66 -3.87
CA GLU A 60 23.07 11.42 -4.89
C GLU A 60 24.59 11.32 -4.67
N GLU A 61 25.06 11.46 -3.44
CA GLU A 61 26.48 11.32 -3.10
C GLU A 61 26.99 9.89 -3.33
N LEU A 62 26.18 8.87 -3.02
CA LEU A 62 26.51 7.49 -3.36
C LEU A 62 26.62 7.30 -4.88
N THR A 63 25.69 7.86 -5.66
CA THR A 63 25.75 7.82 -7.12
C THR A 63 26.97 8.55 -7.66
N ASN A 64 27.32 9.72 -7.09
CA ASN A 64 28.52 10.47 -7.46
C ASN A 64 29.80 9.69 -7.15
N LEU A 65 29.86 8.99 -6.02
CA LEU A 65 30.97 8.10 -5.69
C LEU A 65 31.12 6.99 -6.72
N ILE A 66 30.02 6.28 -7.06
CA ILE A 66 30.02 5.20 -8.05
C ILE A 66 30.51 5.72 -9.41
N LEU A 67 29.99 6.88 -9.85
CA LEU A 67 30.43 7.55 -11.08
C LEU A 67 31.92 7.91 -11.03
N SER A 68 32.42 8.41 -9.90
CA SER A 68 33.84 8.76 -9.73
C SER A 68 34.75 7.53 -9.86
N VAL A 69 34.30 6.36 -9.40
CA VAL A 69 35.02 5.09 -9.52
C VAL A 69 34.96 4.58 -10.96
N ALA A 70 33.77 4.64 -11.58
CA ALA A 70 33.57 4.19 -12.95
C ALA A 70 34.40 5.01 -13.96
N ASN A 71 34.42 6.33 -13.81
CA ASN A 71 35.15 7.26 -14.68
C ASN A 71 36.69 7.13 -14.59
N LYS A 72 37.21 6.49 -13.53
CA LYS A 72 38.66 6.21 -13.39
C LYS A 72 39.11 4.98 -14.20
N ARG A 73 38.19 4.23 -14.82
CA ARG A 73 38.51 3.01 -15.57
C ARG A 73 38.95 3.34 -17.01
N ARG A 74 39.99 2.66 -17.49
CA ARG A 74 40.68 2.97 -18.76
C ARG A 74 39.88 2.71 -20.05
N ASN A 75 38.72 2.05 -19.99
CA ASN A 75 37.87 1.74 -21.16
C ASN A 75 36.47 2.34 -20.96
N ASN A 76 36.29 3.57 -21.44
CA ASN A 76 35.07 4.36 -21.30
C ASN A 76 33.97 3.94 -22.29
N THR A 77 33.18 2.93 -21.93
CA THR A 77 31.77 2.89 -22.35
C THR A 77 30.94 3.59 -21.27
N GLU A 78 29.93 4.36 -21.66
CA GLU A 78 29.06 5.08 -20.71
C GLU A 78 28.48 4.11 -19.66
N SER A 79 28.65 4.44 -18.37
CA SER A 79 28.23 3.56 -17.28
C SER A 79 26.73 3.54 -17.12
N LYS A 80 26.12 2.35 -17.14
CA LYS A 80 24.71 2.16 -16.77
C LYS A 80 24.63 1.93 -15.28
N ILE A 81 24.30 2.98 -14.53
CA ILE A 81 24.19 2.91 -13.08
C ILE A 81 22.72 3.01 -12.73
N PHE A 82 22.16 1.97 -12.14
CA PHE A 82 20.83 2.05 -11.54
C PHE A 82 20.80 3.23 -10.54
N SER A 83 19.88 4.16 -10.73
CA SER A 83 19.71 5.31 -9.83
C SER A 83 18.21 5.50 -9.57
N PRO A 84 17.75 5.30 -8.33
CA PRO A 84 16.32 5.37 -8.01
C PRO A 84 15.71 6.75 -8.32
N TYR A 85 16.51 7.83 -8.33
CA TYR A 85 16.04 9.19 -8.64
C TYR A 85 16.09 9.53 -10.14
N LYS A 86 17.09 9.05 -10.87
CA LYS A 86 17.21 9.33 -12.32
C LYS A 86 16.36 8.39 -13.17
N ASP A 87 16.11 7.19 -12.67
CA ASP A 87 15.23 6.20 -13.30
C ASP A 87 13.75 6.46 -12.94
N SER A 88 13.42 6.99 -11.75
CA SER A 88 12.04 7.41 -11.41
C SER A 88 11.54 8.60 -12.25
N GLU A 89 12.36 9.66 -12.44
CA GLU A 89 11.98 10.80 -13.30
C GLU A 89 11.77 10.42 -14.78
N ASN A 90 12.39 9.32 -15.25
CA ASN A 90 12.19 8.80 -16.61
C ASN A 90 11.08 7.72 -16.69
N GLU A 91 10.85 6.94 -15.63
CA GLU A 91 9.73 5.99 -15.50
C GLU A 91 8.38 6.76 -15.43
N ASP A 92 8.28 7.84 -14.67
CA ASP A 92 7.05 8.65 -14.56
C ASP A 92 6.64 9.26 -15.91
N LYS A 93 7.61 9.76 -16.69
CA LYS A 93 7.33 10.33 -18.02
C LYS A 93 6.81 9.30 -19.01
N ASN A 94 7.05 8.00 -18.83
CA ASN A 94 6.61 6.96 -19.76
C ASN A 94 5.55 6.01 -19.17
N THR A 95 5.01 6.37 -18.00
CA THR A 95 3.94 5.60 -17.37
C THR A 95 2.66 5.74 -18.18
N LYS A 96 2.04 4.60 -18.51
CA LYS A 96 0.72 4.57 -19.13
C LYS A 96 -0.31 4.13 -18.11
N VAL A 97 -1.47 4.79 -18.10
CA VAL A 97 -2.60 4.43 -17.26
C VAL A 97 -3.72 3.89 -18.14
N SER A 98 -4.18 2.68 -17.85
CA SER A 98 -5.29 2.03 -18.53
C SER A 98 -6.45 1.85 -17.56
N ILE A 99 -7.58 2.49 -17.85
CA ILE A 99 -8.80 2.36 -17.07
C ILE A 99 -9.71 1.35 -17.78
N PHE A 100 -10.27 0.44 -17.00
CA PHE A 100 -11.19 -0.60 -17.40
C PHE A 100 -12.50 -0.43 -16.62
N ILE A 101 -13.54 0.01 -17.32
CA ILE A 101 -14.87 0.21 -16.73
C ILE A 101 -15.68 -1.02 -17.07
N GLU A 102 -16.04 -1.81 -16.07
CA GLU A 102 -16.95 -2.92 -16.29
C GLU A 102 -18.29 -2.36 -16.80
N ASN A 103 -18.80 -2.92 -17.90
CA ASN A 103 -20.02 -2.43 -18.55
C ASN A 103 -21.11 -3.52 -18.63
N SER A 104 -21.10 -4.46 -17.69
CA SER A 104 -22.13 -5.47 -17.54
C SER A 104 -23.49 -4.84 -17.18
N GLY A 105 -24.57 -5.63 -17.24
CA GLY A 105 -25.91 -5.16 -16.91
C GLY A 105 -26.10 -4.75 -15.45
N SER A 106 -25.30 -5.28 -14.53
CA SER A 106 -25.36 -4.93 -13.09
C SER A 106 -24.81 -3.53 -12.83
N MET A 107 -23.90 -3.04 -13.68
CA MET A 107 -23.30 -1.72 -13.55
C MET A 107 -24.25 -0.56 -13.94
N ASP A 108 -25.33 -0.83 -14.67
CA ASP A 108 -26.22 0.20 -15.24
C ASP A 108 -26.87 1.09 -14.19
N GLY A 109 -27.07 0.61 -12.96
CA GLY A 109 -27.65 1.41 -11.90
C GLY A 109 -26.73 2.52 -11.40
N TYR A 110 -25.40 2.38 -11.53
CA TYR A 110 -24.42 3.36 -11.07
C TYR A 110 -24.20 4.51 -12.06
N VAL A 111 -24.56 4.33 -13.33
CA VAL A 111 -24.31 5.28 -14.43
C VAL A 111 -25.62 5.89 -14.95
N LYS A 112 -26.60 6.04 -14.08
CA LYS A 112 -27.92 6.55 -14.43
C LYS A 112 -28.30 7.77 -13.60
N GLY A 113 -28.20 8.93 -14.24
CA GLY A 113 -28.39 10.22 -13.59
C GLY A 113 -27.19 10.60 -12.72
N THR A 114 -27.25 11.70 -11.98
CA THR A 114 -26.10 12.22 -11.24
C THR A 114 -25.76 11.35 -10.03
N THR A 115 -24.77 10.47 -10.18
CA THR A 115 -24.30 9.56 -9.12
C THR A 115 -22.91 9.93 -8.61
N GLU A 116 -22.55 9.39 -7.44
CA GLU A 116 -21.20 9.47 -6.87
C GLU A 116 -20.20 8.72 -7.75
N PHE A 117 -20.60 7.61 -8.37
CA PHE A 117 -19.80 6.85 -9.34
C PHE A 117 -19.32 7.71 -10.51
N GLU A 118 -20.25 8.40 -11.19
CA GLU A 118 -19.90 9.27 -12.33
C GLU A 118 -18.97 10.41 -11.90
N ALA A 119 -19.24 11.00 -10.73
CA ALA A 119 -18.42 12.08 -10.17
C ALA A 119 -17.01 11.61 -9.81
N ALA A 120 -16.87 10.47 -9.12
CA ALA A 120 -15.58 9.91 -8.72
C ALA A 120 -14.74 9.52 -9.92
N LEU A 121 -15.33 8.85 -10.91
CA LEU A 121 -14.61 8.42 -12.10
C LEU A 121 -14.20 9.63 -12.97
N SER A 122 -15.06 10.65 -13.07
CA SER A 122 -14.72 11.91 -13.75
C SER A 122 -13.58 12.63 -13.06
N ASP A 123 -13.63 12.76 -11.72
CA ASP A 123 -12.56 13.41 -10.95
C ASP A 123 -11.24 12.65 -11.05
N LEU A 124 -11.27 11.31 -10.92
CA LEU A 124 -10.10 10.46 -11.13
C LEU A 124 -9.51 10.70 -12.52
N LEU A 125 -10.33 10.73 -13.56
CA LEU A 125 -9.87 11.01 -14.93
C LEU A 125 -9.20 12.38 -15.06
N VAL A 126 -9.74 13.43 -14.43
CA VAL A 126 -9.10 14.76 -14.42
C VAL A 126 -7.72 14.69 -13.78
N GLN A 127 -7.60 14.04 -12.62
CA GLN A 127 -6.33 13.90 -11.91
C GLN A 127 -5.31 13.12 -12.75
N LEU A 128 -5.73 12.02 -13.39
CA LEU A 128 -4.89 11.21 -14.25
C LEU A 128 -4.45 11.96 -15.51
N GLN A 129 -5.35 12.71 -16.14
CA GLN A 129 -4.99 13.53 -17.29
C GLN A 129 -4.00 14.63 -16.91
N TYR A 130 -4.19 15.28 -15.78
CA TYR A 130 -3.25 16.30 -15.30
C TYR A 130 -1.85 15.73 -15.07
N LYS A 131 -1.75 14.50 -14.54
CA LYS A 131 -0.47 13.87 -14.18
C LYS A 131 0.22 13.15 -15.32
N TYR A 132 -0.49 12.29 -16.03
CA TYR A 132 0.12 11.34 -16.97
C TYR A 132 0.03 11.79 -18.44
N ASN A 133 -0.74 12.83 -18.75
CA ASN A 133 -0.90 13.30 -20.13
C ASN A 133 0.10 14.40 -20.50
N LYS A 134 0.97 14.12 -21.47
CA LYS A 134 2.06 15.02 -21.88
C LYS A 134 1.61 16.23 -22.71
N GLU A 135 0.54 16.08 -23.49
CA GLU A 135 0.04 17.14 -24.37
C GLU A 135 -1.48 17.26 -24.22
N LYS A 136 -1.97 18.49 -24.05
CA LYS A 136 -3.39 18.82 -23.80
C LYS A 136 -4.36 18.22 -24.84
N ASN A 137 -3.85 17.78 -26.00
CA ASN A 137 -4.63 17.31 -27.14
C ASN A 137 -4.27 15.89 -27.64
N ASN A 138 -3.45 15.13 -26.91
CA ASN A 138 -3.05 13.77 -27.31
C ASN A 138 -2.91 12.87 -26.08
N ASN A 139 -4.01 12.21 -25.66
CA ASN A 139 -4.09 11.25 -24.53
C ASN A 139 -3.27 9.95 -24.76
N GLN A 140 -2.02 10.03 -25.20
CA GLN A 140 -1.22 8.86 -25.56
C GLN A 140 -0.90 7.94 -24.38
N ASN A 141 -0.89 8.49 -23.16
CA ASN A 141 -0.56 7.78 -21.93
C ASN A 141 -1.81 7.38 -21.12
N LEU A 142 -3.02 7.75 -21.55
CA LEU A 142 -4.25 7.43 -20.85
C LEU A 142 -5.20 6.67 -21.77
N ASN A 143 -5.48 5.41 -21.46
CA ASN A 143 -6.39 4.56 -22.21
C ASN A 143 -7.67 4.35 -21.40
N ILE A 144 -8.82 4.62 -22.01
CA ILE A 144 -10.13 4.34 -21.40
C ILE A 144 -10.75 3.16 -22.14
N ASN A 145 -11.11 2.12 -21.41
CA ASN A 145 -11.63 0.88 -21.95
C ASN A 145 -12.93 0.48 -21.24
N PHE A 146 -13.85 -0.12 -21.97
CA PHE A 146 -14.96 -0.88 -21.40
C PHE A 146 -14.60 -2.37 -21.37
N ILE A 147 -15.08 -3.11 -20.38
CA ILE A 147 -14.78 -4.54 -20.26
C ILE A 147 -15.99 -5.36 -19.80
N ASN A 148 -16.15 -6.54 -20.40
CA ASN A 148 -17.06 -7.60 -19.92
C ASN A 148 -16.44 -8.98 -20.14
N THR A 149 -16.30 -9.39 -21.39
CA THR A 149 -15.67 -10.65 -21.81
C THR A 149 -14.34 -10.43 -22.51
N LYS A 150 -14.05 -9.18 -22.87
CA LYS A 150 -12.78 -8.70 -23.44
C LYS A 150 -12.68 -7.19 -23.32
N ILE A 151 -11.49 -6.65 -23.58
CA ILE A 151 -11.22 -5.22 -23.61
C ILE A 151 -11.87 -4.60 -24.87
N HIS A 152 -12.61 -3.52 -24.65
CA HIS A 152 -13.20 -2.67 -25.69
C HIS A 152 -12.63 -1.24 -25.56
N PRO A 153 -11.58 -0.90 -26.34
CA PRO A 153 -10.99 0.43 -26.29
C PRO A 153 -12.00 1.51 -26.67
N SER A 154 -12.03 2.60 -25.91
CA SER A 154 -12.89 3.75 -26.18
C SER A 154 -12.04 4.93 -26.67
N LYS A 155 -12.58 5.70 -27.62
CA LYS A 155 -11.98 6.95 -28.11
C LYS A 155 -12.44 8.15 -27.28
N VAL A 156 -12.55 8.00 -25.96
CA VAL A 156 -12.93 9.14 -25.13
C VAL A 156 -11.72 10.06 -24.99
N ASP A 157 -11.77 11.17 -25.71
CA ASP A 157 -10.63 12.09 -25.83
C ASP A 157 -10.69 13.23 -24.78
N GLU A 158 -11.86 13.52 -24.19
CA GLU A 158 -12.05 14.60 -23.21
C GLU A 158 -12.95 14.21 -22.03
N VAL A 159 -12.59 14.64 -20.82
CA VAL A 159 -13.39 14.41 -19.58
C VAL A 159 -14.77 15.07 -19.68
N ASN A 160 -14.88 16.20 -20.39
CA ASN A 160 -16.11 16.98 -20.47
C ASN A 160 -17.28 16.19 -21.08
N ASN A 161 -16.99 15.19 -21.93
CA ASN A 161 -18.02 14.33 -22.53
C ASN A 161 -18.06 12.92 -21.91
N PHE A 162 -17.26 12.67 -20.86
CA PHE A 162 -17.11 11.34 -20.28
C PHE A 162 -18.40 10.81 -19.67
N VAL A 163 -19.17 11.65 -18.96
CA VAL A 163 -20.46 11.25 -18.38
C VAL A 163 -21.43 10.79 -19.47
N GLU A 164 -21.50 11.49 -20.61
CA GLU A 164 -22.33 11.05 -21.73
C GLU A 164 -21.88 9.70 -22.31
N THR A 165 -20.57 9.39 -22.21
CA THR A 165 -20.04 8.12 -22.70
C THR A 165 -20.44 6.93 -21.85
N LEU A 166 -20.83 7.14 -20.59
CA LEU A 166 -21.29 6.11 -19.65
C LEU A 166 -22.76 5.74 -19.81
N GLU A 167 -23.51 6.46 -20.64
CA GLU A 167 -24.95 6.24 -20.85
C GLU A 167 -25.24 4.79 -21.28
N PRO A 168 -25.95 3.97 -20.46
CA PRO A 168 -26.15 2.54 -20.69
C PRO A 168 -26.75 2.15 -22.04
N SER A 169 -27.52 3.07 -22.61
CA SER A 169 -28.26 2.87 -23.85
C SER A 169 -27.45 3.18 -25.11
N LYS A 170 -26.26 3.79 -25.01
CA LYS A 170 -25.48 4.31 -26.14
C LYS A 170 -24.05 3.79 -26.18
N ALA A 171 -23.45 3.79 -27.37
CA ALA A 171 -22.00 3.63 -27.49
C ALA A 171 -21.30 4.89 -26.94
N PRO A 172 -20.10 4.79 -26.37
CA PRO A 172 -19.24 3.59 -26.33
C PRO A 172 -19.54 2.60 -25.20
N TYR A 173 -20.29 2.96 -24.15
CA TYR A 173 -20.60 2.05 -23.03
C TYR A 173 -21.39 0.80 -23.45
N LYS A 174 -22.37 0.93 -24.35
CA LYS A 174 -23.16 -0.21 -24.86
C LYS A 174 -22.37 -1.03 -25.89
N VAL A 175 -21.41 -1.83 -25.43
CA VAL A 175 -20.52 -2.66 -26.26
C VAL A 175 -20.30 -4.05 -25.66
N GLY A 176 -20.04 -5.05 -26.51
CA GLY A 176 -19.75 -6.43 -26.09
C GLY A 176 -20.98 -7.19 -25.58
N ASN A 177 -20.74 -8.33 -24.92
CA ASN A 177 -21.81 -9.14 -24.34
C ASN A 177 -22.05 -8.73 -22.88
N ARG A 178 -22.96 -7.78 -22.68
CA ARG A 178 -23.23 -7.18 -21.37
C ARG A 178 -24.03 -8.07 -20.41
N SER A 179 -24.50 -9.24 -20.84
CA SER A 179 -25.20 -10.19 -19.97
C SER A 179 -24.28 -11.18 -19.27
N VAL A 180 -22.97 -11.14 -19.55
CA VAL A 180 -21.98 -12.03 -18.95
C VAL A 180 -20.79 -11.19 -18.51
N SER A 181 -20.44 -11.32 -17.24
CA SER A 181 -19.25 -10.73 -16.65
C SER A 181 -18.71 -11.71 -15.62
N LYS A 182 -17.57 -12.33 -15.93
CA LYS A 182 -16.91 -13.25 -15.02
C LYS A 182 -15.71 -12.54 -14.44
N LEU A 183 -15.82 -12.16 -13.18
CA LEU A 183 -14.86 -11.29 -12.52
C LEU A 183 -13.42 -11.82 -12.58
N ASN A 184 -13.22 -13.13 -12.43
CA ASN A 184 -11.90 -13.75 -12.54
C ASN A 184 -11.32 -13.64 -13.96
N GLU A 185 -12.12 -13.86 -15.00
CA GLU A 185 -11.67 -13.69 -16.39
C GLU A 185 -11.34 -12.21 -16.68
N ILE A 186 -12.11 -11.27 -16.13
CA ILE A 186 -11.83 -9.83 -16.23
C ILE A 186 -10.48 -9.48 -15.58
N LEU A 187 -10.24 -9.96 -14.35
CA LEU A 187 -9.00 -9.72 -13.63
C LEU A 187 -7.81 -10.34 -14.34
N GLU A 188 -7.93 -11.56 -14.86
CA GLU A 188 -6.90 -12.21 -15.69
C GLU A 188 -6.54 -11.35 -16.91
N ILE A 189 -7.55 -10.91 -17.68
CA ILE A 189 -7.34 -10.04 -18.85
C ILE A 189 -6.60 -8.75 -18.47
N ILE A 190 -6.94 -8.14 -17.33
CA ILE A 190 -6.30 -6.91 -16.86
C ILE A 190 -4.86 -7.19 -16.42
N LEU A 191 -4.63 -8.21 -15.61
CA LEU A 191 -3.30 -8.61 -15.16
C LEU A 191 -2.37 -8.93 -16.35
N ASP A 192 -2.86 -9.70 -17.33
CA ASP A 192 -2.11 -10.04 -18.54
C ASP A 192 -1.75 -8.80 -19.38
N SER A 193 -2.68 -7.83 -19.44
CA SER A 193 -2.46 -6.59 -20.17
C SER A 193 -1.45 -5.64 -19.50
N THR A 194 -1.38 -5.65 -18.16
CA THR A 194 -0.59 -4.68 -17.36
C THR A 194 0.91 -4.90 -17.50
N LYS A 195 1.67 -3.95 -18.05
CA LYS A 195 3.15 -4.06 -18.15
C LYS A 195 3.89 -3.29 -17.05
N GLN A 196 5.21 -3.44 -16.97
CA GLN A 196 6.04 -2.83 -15.90
C GLN A 196 5.96 -1.30 -15.85
N ASN A 197 5.67 -0.64 -16.97
CA ASN A 197 5.50 0.81 -17.09
C ASN A 197 4.01 1.21 -17.15
N GLU A 198 3.10 0.35 -16.70
CA GLU A 198 1.66 0.58 -16.79
C GLU A 198 0.98 0.43 -15.43
N ILE A 199 -0.05 1.26 -15.24
CA ILE A 199 -1.01 1.17 -14.14
C ILE A 199 -2.37 0.84 -14.74
N SER A 200 -2.99 -0.24 -14.24
CA SER A 200 -4.33 -0.66 -14.64
C SER A 200 -5.33 -0.37 -13.54
N ILE A 201 -6.46 0.24 -13.91
CA ILE A 201 -7.53 0.62 -12.97
C ILE A 201 -8.83 -0.06 -13.41
N LEU A 202 -9.31 -1.07 -12.68
CA LEU A 202 -10.64 -1.65 -12.87
C LEU A 202 -11.67 -0.89 -12.03
N THR A 203 -12.85 -0.64 -12.59
CA THR A 203 -14.04 -0.18 -11.87
C THR A 203 -15.17 -1.18 -12.05
N SER A 204 -15.71 -1.71 -10.95
CA SER A 204 -16.70 -2.80 -10.95
C SER A 204 -17.50 -2.82 -9.65
N ASP A 205 -18.70 -3.42 -9.66
CA ASP A 205 -19.46 -3.76 -8.45
C ASP A 205 -18.86 -4.98 -7.71
N CYS A 206 -17.95 -5.69 -8.36
CA CYS A 206 -17.23 -6.88 -7.90
C CYS A 206 -18.15 -8.00 -7.41
N ILE A 207 -19.36 -8.11 -7.96
CA ILE A 207 -20.29 -9.19 -7.62
C ILE A 207 -19.88 -10.46 -8.35
N TYR A 208 -19.63 -11.56 -7.61
CA TYR A 208 -19.37 -12.85 -8.25
C TYR A 208 -20.63 -13.41 -8.92
N SER A 209 -20.50 -13.79 -10.19
CA SER A 209 -21.52 -14.55 -10.90
C SER A 209 -21.28 -16.05 -10.73
N LEU A 210 -22.15 -16.73 -9.98
CA LEU A 210 -22.11 -18.19 -9.82
C LEU A 210 -23.16 -18.88 -10.70
N ASP A 211 -22.90 -20.14 -11.05
CA ASP A 211 -23.92 -20.98 -11.71
C ASP A 211 -25.03 -21.34 -10.71
N LYS A 212 -26.29 -21.25 -11.15
CA LYS A 212 -27.46 -21.55 -10.32
C LYS A 212 -27.40 -22.95 -9.71
N GLY A 213 -27.82 -23.06 -8.44
CA GLY A 213 -28.00 -24.35 -7.77
C GLY A 213 -26.71 -25.05 -7.32
N LYS A 214 -25.56 -24.38 -7.43
CA LYS A 214 -24.31 -24.86 -6.81
C LYS A 214 -24.27 -24.53 -5.32
N ASP A 215 -23.49 -25.33 -4.59
CA ASP A 215 -23.07 -24.99 -3.25
C ASP A 215 -22.35 -23.63 -3.28
N THR A 216 -22.88 -22.66 -2.54
CA THR A 216 -22.42 -21.26 -2.64
C THR A 216 -21.02 -21.11 -2.07
N GLU A 217 -20.76 -21.71 -0.91
CA GLU A 217 -19.45 -21.63 -0.25
C GLU A 217 -18.37 -22.33 -1.07
N GLY A 218 -18.60 -23.58 -1.49
CA GLY A 218 -17.65 -24.31 -2.35
C GLY A 218 -17.39 -23.62 -3.70
N ALA A 219 -18.40 -22.97 -4.28
CA ALA A 219 -18.22 -22.21 -5.51
C ALA A 219 -17.41 -20.92 -5.30
N LEU A 220 -17.63 -20.20 -4.19
CA LEU A 220 -16.84 -19.01 -3.82
C LEU A 220 -15.38 -19.39 -3.50
N GLU A 221 -15.14 -20.50 -2.80
CA GLU A 221 -13.79 -21.05 -2.56
C GLU A 221 -13.05 -21.40 -3.87
N PHE A 222 -13.79 -21.94 -4.85
CA PHE A 222 -13.24 -22.17 -6.18
C PHE A 222 -12.90 -20.85 -6.89
N GLN A 223 -13.78 -19.84 -6.84
CA GLN A 223 -13.49 -18.53 -7.41
C GLN A 223 -12.27 -17.87 -6.74
N LYS A 224 -12.15 -17.93 -5.42
CA LYS A 224 -10.97 -17.47 -4.66
C LYS A 224 -9.68 -18.12 -5.19
N SER A 225 -9.72 -19.43 -5.43
CA SER A 225 -8.56 -20.16 -5.94
C SER A 225 -8.15 -19.71 -7.35
N LEU A 226 -9.11 -19.38 -8.21
CA LEU A 226 -8.83 -18.81 -9.54
C LEU A 226 -8.20 -17.42 -9.43
N THR A 227 -8.78 -16.52 -8.61
CA THR A 227 -8.20 -15.19 -8.36
C THR A 227 -6.76 -15.29 -7.87
N LYS A 228 -6.52 -16.16 -6.88
CA LYS A 228 -5.18 -16.43 -6.36
C LYS A 228 -4.22 -16.88 -7.47
N GLY A 229 -4.67 -17.81 -8.32
CA GLY A 229 -3.90 -18.28 -9.46
C GLY A 229 -3.47 -17.15 -10.39
N ALA A 230 -4.41 -16.29 -10.77
CA ALA A 230 -4.14 -15.16 -11.68
C ALA A 230 -3.07 -14.19 -11.11
N PHE A 231 -3.17 -13.83 -9.83
CA PHE A 231 -2.20 -12.94 -9.19
C PHE A 231 -0.82 -13.61 -9.00
N LEU A 232 -0.79 -14.91 -8.68
CA LEU A 232 0.46 -15.68 -8.61
C LEU A 232 1.14 -15.79 -9.97
N GLU A 233 0.40 -16.06 -11.05
CA GLU A 233 0.97 -16.07 -12.40
C GLU A 233 1.54 -14.69 -12.76
N LYS A 234 0.79 -13.61 -12.46
CA LYS A 234 1.28 -12.26 -12.72
C LYS A 234 2.59 -11.94 -11.98
N SER A 235 2.72 -12.41 -10.74
CA SER A 235 3.91 -12.14 -9.91
C SER A 235 5.20 -12.73 -10.47
N LYS A 236 5.10 -13.73 -11.35
CA LYS A 236 6.26 -14.31 -12.05
C LYS A 236 6.88 -13.34 -13.07
N GLU A 237 6.13 -12.33 -13.52
CA GLU A 237 6.61 -11.35 -14.50
C GLU A 237 7.36 -10.19 -13.84
N PHE A 238 6.82 -9.61 -12.76
CA PHE A 238 7.43 -8.53 -11.98
C PHE A 238 6.71 -8.33 -10.64
N ASN A 239 7.38 -7.67 -9.69
CA ASN A 239 6.78 -7.26 -8.43
C ASN A 239 5.80 -6.11 -8.62
N PHE A 240 4.58 -6.30 -8.12
CA PHE A 240 3.49 -5.35 -8.33
C PHE A 240 2.68 -5.18 -7.06
N SER A 241 1.99 -4.05 -6.94
CA SER A 241 1.12 -3.72 -5.81
C SER A 241 -0.30 -3.52 -6.30
N THR A 242 -1.25 -3.72 -5.40
CA THR A 242 -2.68 -3.60 -5.65
C THR A 242 -3.31 -2.71 -4.60
N ILE A 243 -4.07 -1.70 -5.03
CA ILE A 243 -4.94 -0.92 -4.15
C ILE A 243 -6.38 -1.28 -4.47
N VAL A 244 -7.15 -1.64 -3.45
CA VAL A 244 -8.61 -1.80 -3.53
C VAL A 244 -9.24 -0.61 -2.82
N LEU A 245 -10.07 0.16 -3.53
CA LEU A 245 -10.88 1.23 -2.92
C LEU A 245 -12.32 0.75 -2.81
N LYS A 246 -12.90 0.79 -1.61
CA LYS A 246 -14.35 0.69 -1.42
C LYS A 246 -14.94 2.08 -1.62
N MET A 247 -15.87 2.16 -2.56
CA MET A 247 -16.63 3.34 -2.88
C MET A 247 -18.12 3.07 -2.66
N ASN A 248 -18.91 4.12 -2.50
CA ASN A 248 -20.35 4.04 -2.36
C ASN A 248 -21.04 5.06 -3.27
N SER A 249 -22.13 4.66 -3.90
CA SER A 249 -22.85 5.50 -4.86
C SER A 249 -24.31 5.17 -4.93
N LYS A 250 -25.09 6.18 -5.32
CA LYS A 250 -26.47 5.97 -5.75
C LYS A 250 -26.54 4.97 -6.89
N PHE A 251 -27.57 4.15 -6.79
CA PHE A 251 -27.90 3.07 -7.69
C PHE A 251 -29.40 3.13 -8.03
N ASP A 252 -29.72 3.26 -9.31
CA ASP A 252 -31.09 3.19 -9.84
C ASP A 252 -31.13 2.21 -11.03
N GLY A 253 -31.21 0.92 -10.70
CA GLY A 253 -31.06 -0.16 -11.68
C GLY A 253 -31.54 -1.52 -11.16
N CYS A 254 -31.34 -2.54 -11.98
CA CYS A 254 -31.62 -3.92 -11.58
C CYS A 254 -30.39 -4.51 -10.90
N TYR A 255 -30.57 -4.99 -9.67
CA TYR A 255 -29.64 -5.89 -9.00
C TYR A 255 -29.89 -7.32 -9.47
N TYR A 256 -28.83 -8.10 -9.64
CA TYR A 256 -28.87 -9.51 -10.05
C TYR A 256 -28.23 -10.33 -8.94
N ASP A 257 -29.03 -11.13 -8.24
CA ASP A 257 -28.51 -11.95 -7.12
C ASP A 257 -27.76 -13.19 -7.60
N LYS A 258 -27.18 -13.95 -6.66
CA LYS A 258 -26.47 -15.22 -6.93
C LYS A 258 -27.32 -16.26 -7.69
N ASP A 259 -28.64 -16.20 -7.59
CA ASP A 259 -29.57 -17.10 -8.30
C ASP A 259 -30.02 -16.49 -9.65
N ASN A 260 -29.42 -15.37 -10.07
CA ASN A 260 -29.76 -14.53 -11.21
C ASN A 260 -31.21 -14.02 -11.19
N SER A 261 -31.82 -13.89 -10.02
CA SER A 261 -33.09 -13.19 -9.84
C SER A 261 -32.84 -11.69 -9.85
N LYS A 262 -33.84 -10.93 -10.31
CA LYS A 262 -33.71 -9.49 -10.48
C LYS A 262 -34.50 -8.75 -9.41
N THR A 263 -33.84 -7.83 -8.72
CA THR A 263 -34.47 -6.90 -7.77
C THR A 263 -34.27 -5.48 -8.26
N ARG A 264 -35.35 -4.70 -8.40
CA ARG A 264 -35.25 -3.30 -8.82
C ARG A 264 -34.93 -2.43 -7.61
N LEU A 265 -33.73 -1.87 -7.58
CA LEU A 265 -33.34 -0.88 -6.59
C LEU A 265 -33.54 0.52 -7.18
N SER A 266 -34.17 1.41 -6.43
CA SER A 266 -34.49 2.77 -6.88
C SER A 266 -33.84 3.79 -5.96
N LYS A 267 -32.77 4.44 -6.44
CA LYS A 267 -32.01 5.48 -5.72
C LYS A 267 -31.54 5.01 -4.34
N LYS A 268 -31.05 3.77 -4.28
CA LYS A 268 -30.40 3.20 -3.08
C LYS A 268 -28.90 3.47 -3.16
N GLU A 269 -28.22 3.54 -2.02
CA GLU A 269 -26.76 3.57 -2.00
C GLU A 269 -26.25 2.12 -2.07
N ARG A 270 -25.20 1.88 -2.86
CA ARG A 270 -24.59 0.56 -3.07
C ARG A 270 -23.07 0.69 -3.23
N PRO A 271 -22.29 -0.29 -2.72
CA PRO A 271 -20.84 -0.28 -2.88
C PRO A 271 -20.41 -0.66 -4.29
N TYR A 272 -19.31 -0.06 -4.74
CA TYR A 272 -18.54 -0.46 -5.92
C TYR A 272 -17.04 -0.25 -5.61
N TYR A 273 -16.15 -0.76 -6.47
CA TYR A 273 -14.73 -0.82 -6.16
C TYR A 273 -13.87 -0.33 -7.31
N PHE A 274 -12.78 0.35 -6.94
CA PHE A 274 -11.63 0.53 -7.82
C PHE A 274 -10.54 -0.47 -7.44
N TRP A 275 -9.98 -1.17 -8.43
CA TRP A 275 -8.77 -1.97 -8.27
C TRP A 275 -7.64 -1.36 -9.10
N ILE A 276 -6.57 -0.93 -8.45
CA ILE A 276 -5.45 -0.23 -9.05
C ILE A 276 -4.24 -1.15 -8.95
N ILE A 277 -3.70 -1.57 -10.09
CA ILE A 277 -2.68 -2.62 -10.18
C ILE A 277 -1.51 -2.09 -11.02
N GLY A 278 -0.29 -2.27 -10.54
CA GLY A 278 0.91 -1.81 -11.25
C GLY A 278 2.19 -2.14 -10.52
N LYS A 279 3.34 -1.91 -11.17
CA LYS A 279 4.66 -2.09 -10.54
C LYS A 279 4.72 -1.29 -9.23
N HIS A 280 5.32 -1.87 -8.19
CA HIS A 280 5.32 -1.31 -6.83
C HIS A 280 5.66 0.19 -6.78
N ASN A 281 6.78 0.60 -7.39
CA ASN A 281 7.22 2.00 -7.40
C ASN A 281 6.21 2.92 -8.11
N LEU A 282 5.58 2.45 -9.19
CA LEU A 282 4.56 3.25 -9.89
C LEU A 282 3.32 3.44 -9.03
N ILE A 283 2.90 2.41 -8.30
CA ILE A 283 1.75 2.51 -7.38
C ILE A 283 2.07 3.45 -6.21
N LYS A 284 3.29 3.42 -5.69
CA LYS A 284 3.74 4.36 -4.66
C LYS A 284 3.66 5.81 -5.14
N THR A 285 4.27 6.13 -6.28
CA THR A 285 4.17 7.46 -6.88
C THR A 285 2.72 7.84 -7.14
N PHE A 286 1.91 6.93 -7.69
CA PHE A 286 0.50 7.16 -7.94
C PHE A 286 -0.28 7.54 -6.67
N GLN A 287 -0.01 6.91 -5.52
CA GLN A 287 -0.66 7.26 -4.25
C GLN A 287 -0.26 8.64 -3.72
N GLU A 288 0.96 9.08 -4.00
CA GLU A 288 1.45 10.41 -3.62
C GLU A 288 0.87 11.51 -4.53
N GLU A 289 0.61 11.18 -5.80
CA GLU A 289 0.21 12.14 -6.82
C GLU A 289 -1.30 12.24 -7.05
N ILE A 290 -2.06 11.18 -6.76
CA ILE A 290 -3.50 11.08 -7.00
C ILE A 290 -4.24 11.05 -5.66
N ASN A 291 -5.17 11.98 -5.46
CA ASN A 291 -5.93 12.16 -4.23
C ASN A 291 -7.13 11.19 -4.16
N LEU A 292 -6.86 9.89 -4.09
CA LEU A 292 -7.90 8.83 -4.06
C LEU A 292 -8.91 8.99 -2.92
N LYS A 293 -8.45 9.47 -1.76
CA LYS A 293 -9.29 9.65 -0.55
C LYS A 293 -10.28 10.82 -0.67
N GLN A 294 -10.13 11.69 -1.66
CA GLN A 294 -11.04 12.81 -1.93
C GLN A 294 -12.10 12.49 -2.99
N LEU A 295 -11.97 11.34 -3.67
CA LEU A 295 -12.96 10.90 -4.64
C LEU A 295 -14.33 10.79 -3.97
N LYS A 296 -15.36 11.30 -4.65
CA LYS A 296 -16.72 11.29 -4.11
C LYS A 296 -17.17 9.86 -3.85
N GLY A 297 -17.72 9.61 -2.65
CA GLY A 297 -18.16 8.26 -2.27
C GLY A 297 -17.04 7.35 -1.76
N PHE A 298 -15.81 7.82 -1.60
CA PHE A 298 -14.74 7.04 -0.97
C PHE A 298 -15.11 6.66 0.47
N GLU A 299 -14.94 5.38 0.81
CA GLU A 299 -15.16 4.88 2.18
C GLU A 299 -13.87 4.32 2.79
N ASN A 300 -13.25 3.35 2.12
CA ASN A 300 -12.06 2.65 2.61
C ASN A 300 -11.11 2.28 1.47
N SER A 301 -9.88 1.95 1.83
CA SER A 301 -8.82 1.44 0.96
C SER A 301 -8.12 0.25 1.60
N TYR A 302 -7.55 -0.61 0.76
CA TYR A 302 -6.67 -1.69 1.17
C TYR A 302 -5.51 -1.79 0.19
N TYR A 303 -4.29 -1.74 0.71
CA TYR A 303 -3.05 -1.84 -0.07
C TYR A 303 -2.40 -3.20 0.16
N LEU A 304 -2.11 -3.87 -0.94
CA LEU A 304 -1.48 -5.18 -1.01
C LEU A 304 -0.17 -5.06 -1.80
N SER A 305 0.91 -5.58 -1.26
CA SER A 305 2.22 -5.53 -1.91
C SER A 305 3.07 -6.74 -1.57
N ASN A 306 3.90 -7.16 -2.53
CA ASN A 306 4.91 -8.21 -2.37
C ASN A 306 6.32 -7.62 -2.21
N SER A 307 6.42 -6.30 -2.07
CA SER A 307 7.68 -5.58 -1.89
C SER A 307 7.77 -5.08 -0.46
N GLN A 308 8.72 -5.61 0.30
CA GLN A 308 9.06 -5.06 1.62
C GLN A 308 10.01 -3.88 1.43
N GLU A 309 9.48 -2.67 1.54
CA GLU A 309 10.32 -1.60 2.05
C GLU A 309 10.46 -1.82 3.56
N ASN A 310 11.70 -1.79 4.06
CA ASN A 310 12.01 -1.94 5.48
C ASN A 310 11.56 -0.66 6.22
N ASN A 311 10.25 -0.42 6.26
CA ASN A 311 9.62 0.81 6.73
C ASN A 311 9.38 0.72 8.24
N GLN A 312 10.47 0.53 8.99
CA GLN A 312 10.40 0.62 10.44
C GLN A 312 10.09 2.08 10.81
N PRO A 313 8.93 2.38 11.40
CA PRO A 313 8.57 3.75 11.70
C PRO A 313 9.50 4.33 12.76
N PHE A 314 9.72 5.64 12.68
CA PHE A 314 10.31 6.37 13.79
C PHE A 314 9.44 6.18 15.04
N PHE A 315 10.07 5.97 16.20
CA PHE A 315 9.35 5.88 17.47
C PHE A 315 10.17 6.41 18.64
N ILE A 316 9.53 6.80 19.73
CA ILE A 316 10.17 7.09 21.02
C ILE A 316 9.25 6.71 22.16
N VAL A 317 9.83 6.25 23.26
CA VAL A 317 9.10 6.08 24.53
C VAL A 317 9.00 7.44 25.22
N LEU A 318 7.79 7.81 25.64
CA LEU A 318 7.49 9.04 26.37
C LEU A 318 7.67 8.83 27.87
N LYS A 319 8.27 9.80 28.56
CA LYS A 319 8.71 9.67 29.96
C LYS A 319 7.61 9.92 30.98
N GLU A 320 6.57 10.68 30.63
CA GLU A 320 5.51 11.11 31.55
C GLU A 320 4.11 10.99 30.95
N THR A 321 3.95 11.17 29.64
CA THR A 321 2.64 11.19 28.97
C THR A 321 1.91 9.84 29.13
N ASN A 322 0.71 9.88 29.70
CA ASN A 322 -0.11 8.71 30.09
C ASN A 322 0.65 7.67 30.93
N LYS A 323 1.65 8.06 31.73
CA LYS A 323 2.42 7.11 32.54
C LYS A 323 1.66 6.67 33.79
N ILE A 324 1.67 5.37 34.08
CA ILE A 324 1.26 4.78 35.37
C ILE A 324 2.42 3.92 35.87
N GLY A 325 2.78 4.03 37.14
CA GLY A 325 4.03 3.49 37.63
C GLY A 325 5.24 4.30 37.18
N ASN A 326 6.42 3.67 37.15
CA ASN A 326 7.67 4.35 36.86
C ASN A 326 8.69 3.45 36.15
N PHE A 327 9.64 4.09 35.49
CA PHE A 327 10.79 3.45 34.86
C PHE A 327 11.90 4.48 34.66
N LYS A 328 13.12 3.99 34.43
CA LYS A 328 14.25 4.83 34.05
C LYS A 328 14.68 4.57 32.59
N PRO A 329 15.27 5.57 31.93
CA PRO A 329 15.97 5.36 30.68
C PRO A 329 17.19 4.47 30.86
N THR A 330 17.36 3.46 30.00
CA THR A 330 18.57 2.64 29.96
C THR A 330 19.81 3.48 29.64
N ASP A 331 19.68 4.44 28.71
CA ASP A 331 20.71 5.45 28.42
C ASP A 331 20.14 6.85 28.65
N ARG A 332 20.64 7.53 29.68
CA ARG A 332 20.22 8.89 30.03
C ARG A 332 20.70 9.95 29.04
N LYS A 333 21.69 9.64 28.20
CA LYS A 333 22.25 10.54 27.18
C LYS A 333 21.59 10.36 25.82
N ALA A 334 20.84 9.27 25.61
CA ALA A 334 20.15 9.03 24.36
C ALA A 334 19.17 10.18 24.06
N LYS A 335 19.32 10.78 22.88
CA LYS A 335 18.43 11.85 22.39
C LYS A 335 16.98 11.34 22.28
N TYR A 336 16.82 10.09 21.88
CA TYR A 336 15.54 9.41 21.67
C TYR A 336 15.49 8.17 22.55
N LEU A 337 14.52 8.13 23.47
CA LEU A 337 14.37 7.01 24.38
C LEU A 337 13.76 5.81 23.64
N LYS A 338 14.49 4.69 23.59
CA LYS A 338 14.09 3.47 22.88
C LYS A 338 13.99 2.24 23.79
N SER A 339 14.52 2.32 25.00
CA SER A 339 14.53 1.23 25.97
C SER A 339 14.43 1.77 27.39
N ILE A 340 13.83 0.98 28.27
CA ILE A 340 13.53 1.35 29.65
C ILE A 340 14.05 0.28 30.63
N ASN A 341 14.29 0.66 31.87
CA ASN A 341 14.74 -0.23 32.93
C ASN A 341 14.24 0.20 34.32
N GLU A 342 14.59 -0.55 35.36
CA GLU A 342 14.25 -0.23 36.76
C GLU A 342 12.73 0.06 36.93
N ILE A 343 11.92 -0.91 36.53
CA ILE A 343 10.44 -0.80 36.48
C ILE A 343 9.84 -0.78 37.89
N GLU A 344 8.97 0.19 38.17
CA GLU A 344 8.16 0.28 39.37
C GLU A 344 6.67 0.24 38.99
N TYR A 345 5.93 -0.73 39.53
CA TYR A 345 4.49 -0.85 39.29
C TYR A 345 3.70 0.02 40.27
N GLU A 346 2.68 0.72 39.78
CA GLU A 346 1.70 1.42 40.61
C GLU A 346 0.42 0.59 40.64
N ASN A 347 -0.01 0.19 41.85
CA ASN A 347 -1.15 -0.72 42.04
C ASN A 347 -1.08 -2.01 41.19
N GLY A 348 0.14 -2.50 40.95
CA GLY A 348 0.40 -3.70 40.14
C GLY A 348 0.36 -3.48 38.62
N ASN A 349 0.32 -2.22 38.15
CA ASN A 349 0.30 -1.86 36.74
C ASN A 349 1.47 -0.95 36.35
N LEU A 350 1.97 -1.14 35.14
CA LEU A 350 2.88 -0.24 34.45
C LEU A 350 2.17 0.20 33.17
N GLN A 351 2.14 1.50 32.90
CA GLN A 351 1.66 2.07 31.64
C GLN A 351 2.65 3.10 31.13
N PHE A 352 2.90 3.10 29.82
CA PHE A 352 3.70 4.12 29.17
C PHE A 352 3.24 4.33 27.74
N SER A 353 3.67 5.46 27.17
CA SER A 353 3.29 5.86 25.81
C SER A 353 4.47 5.78 24.87
N ILE A 354 4.18 5.47 23.60
CA ILE A 354 5.14 5.43 22.51
C ILE A 354 4.66 6.42 21.46
N ALA A 355 5.42 7.48 21.18
CA ALA A 355 5.15 8.34 20.04
C ALA A 355 5.76 7.71 18.78
N VAL A 356 4.94 7.51 17.74
CA VAL A 356 5.31 6.78 16.51
C VAL A 356 4.93 7.61 15.29
N ASP A 357 5.77 7.57 14.26
CA ASP A 357 5.45 8.11 12.94
C ASP A 357 4.74 7.05 12.10
N LEU A 358 3.43 7.18 11.94
CA LEU A 358 2.60 6.29 11.15
C LEU A 358 2.16 6.90 9.80
N GLU A 359 2.69 8.07 9.40
CA GLU A 359 2.17 8.78 8.22
C GLU A 359 2.42 8.01 6.91
N ASN A 360 3.57 7.34 6.81
CA ASN A 360 3.99 6.62 5.60
C ASN A 360 3.58 5.14 5.59
N ILE A 361 2.80 4.69 6.57
CA ILE A 361 2.28 3.31 6.58
C ILE A 361 1.13 3.24 5.57
N PRO A 362 1.17 2.33 4.57
CA PRO A 362 0.26 2.35 3.44
C PRO A 362 -1.10 1.71 3.78
N VAL A 363 -1.74 2.16 4.85
CA VAL A 363 -3.07 1.70 5.28
C VAL A 363 -3.97 2.88 5.62
N ASP A 364 -5.26 2.61 5.77
CA ASP A 364 -6.20 3.65 6.16
C ASP A 364 -6.03 4.13 7.60
N LYS A 365 -6.45 5.37 7.83
CA LYS A 365 -6.47 5.99 9.16
C LYS A 365 -7.33 5.16 10.13
N SER A 366 -8.45 4.61 9.69
CA SER A 366 -9.29 3.71 10.49
C SER A 366 -8.56 2.44 10.89
N TYR A 367 -7.72 1.90 10.00
CA TYR A 367 -6.90 0.72 10.25
C TYR A 367 -5.82 0.99 11.31
N LEU A 368 -5.09 2.11 11.19
CA LEU A 368 -4.07 2.53 12.17
C LEU A 368 -4.65 2.80 13.57
N MET A 369 -5.91 3.24 13.65
CA MET A 369 -6.53 3.61 14.91
C MET A 369 -7.23 2.43 15.62
N ASN A 370 -7.32 1.27 14.97
CA ASN A 370 -7.97 0.09 15.52
C ASN A 370 -6.96 -0.81 16.24
N ILE A 371 -7.09 -0.93 17.56
CA ILE A 371 -6.21 -1.73 18.43
C ILE A 371 -6.21 -3.20 18.01
N GLU A 372 -7.31 -3.74 17.49
CA GLU A 372 -7.41 -5.13 17.04
C GLU A 372 -6.50 -5.43 15.84
N ASN A 373 -5.94 -4.42 15.18
CA ASN A 373 -4.96 -4.60 14.11
C ASN A 373 -3.52 -4.70 14.61
N TYR A 374 -3.30 -4.52 15.91
CA TYR A 374 -1.98 -4.58 16.52
C TYR A 374 -1.80 -5.85 17.33
N VAL A 375 -0.56 -6.32 17.41
CA VAL A 375 -0.17 -7.47 18.22
C VAL A 375 0.88 -7.01 19.23
N VAL A 376 0.70 -7.45 20.48
CA VAL A 376 1.65 -7.28 21.57
C VAL A 376 1.85 -8.62 22.29
N PRO A 377 2.98 -8.82 23.01
CA PRO A 377 3.24 -10.08 23.69
C PRO A 377 2.26 -10.33 24.83
N ASP A 378 2.11 -11.60 25.23
CA ASP A 378 1.30 -11.97 26.40
C ASP A 378 1.65 -11.13 27.63
N GLY A 379 0.62 -10.65 28.33
CA GLY A 379 0.77 -9.77 29.50
C GLY A 379 0.87 -8.27 29.18
N TYR A 380 0.90 -7.89 27.90
CA TYR A 380 0.69 -6.51 27.46
C TYR A 380 -0.71 -6.28 26.89
N SER A 381 -1.17 -5.04 26.96
CA SER A 381 -2.34 -4.54 26.24
C SER A 381 -2.06 -3.16 25.66
N ILE A 382 -2.73 -2.83 24.55
CA ILE A 382 -2.79 -1.47 24.06
C ILE A 382 -4.07 -0.84 24.63
N ASN A 383 -3.92 0.26 25.35
CA ASN A 383 -5.03 0.95 25.99
C ASN A 383 -5.63 2.03 25.08
N SER A 384 -4.78 2.67 24.27
CA SER A 384 -5.24 3.66 23.29
C SER A 384 -4.24 3.86 22.16
N ILE A 385 -4.76 4.27 21.02
CA ILE A 385 -4.00 4.83 19.90
C ILE A 385 -4.64 6.18 19.64
N GLU A 386 -3.85 7.25 19.72
CA GLU A 386 -4.32 8.61 19.51
C GLU A 386 -3.44 9.33 18.51
N LYS A 387 -4.01 10.24 17.73
CA LYS A 387 -3.18 11.23 17.02
C LYS A 387 -2.49 12.12 18.02
N VAL A 388 -1.28 12.56 17.69
CA VAL A 388 -0.55 13.55 18.49
C VAL A 388 -1.40 14.80 18.65
N ASP A 389 -1.86 15.03 19.88
CA ASP A 389 -2.51 16.26 20.32
C ASP A 389 -1.60 16.97 21.31
N ARG A 390 -1.12 18.16 20.92
CA ARG A 390 -0.19 18.97 21.71
C ARG A 390 -0.71 19.31 23.10
N ASN A 391 -2.03 19.37 23.28
CA ASN A 391 -2.65 19.71 24.57
C ASN A 391 -2.70 18.52 25.53
N LYS A 392 -2.48 17.30 25.04
CA LYS A 392 -2.51 16.06 25.84
C LYS A 392 -1.12 15.54 26.20
N ILE A 393 -0.05 16.21 25.75
CA ILE A 393 1.33 15.78 25.99
C ILE A 393 1.89 16.46 27.24
N GLU A 394 2.52 15.67 28.12
CA GLU A 394 3.13 16.18 29.33
C GLU A 394 4.34 17.07 29.06
N LYS A 395 4.59 18.05 29.94
CA LYS A 395 5.59 19.11 29.72
C LYS A 395 7.00 18.58 29.43
N ARG A 396 7.40 17.45 30.03
CA ARG A 396 8.73 16.85 29.80
C ARG A 396 8.86 16.14 28.45
N ASP A 397 7.75 15.70 27.87
CA ASP A 397 7.74 15.01 26.58
C ASP A 397 7.47 15.98 25.43
N PHE A 398 6.78 17.11 25.68
CA PHE A 398 6.36 18.08 24.67
C PHE A 398 7.47 18.47 23.69
N LEU A 399 8.59 19.00 24.20
CA LEU A 399 9.71 19.46 23.35
C LEU A 399 10.40 18.31 22.61
N THR A 400 10.26 17.08 23.10
CA THR A 400 10.82 15.90 22.42
C THR A 400 9.94 15.53 21.25
N VAL A 401 8.64 15.40 21.46
CA VAL A 401 7.66 15.06 20.41
C VAL A 401 7.59 16.15 19.34
N GLU A 402 7.67 17.43 19.72
CA GLU A 402 7.60 18.54 18.75
C GLU A 402 8.80 18.58 17.78
N LYS A 403 9.90 17.89 18.12
CA LYS A 403 11.12 17.81 17.31
C LYS A 403 11.24 16.52 16.51
N THR A 404 10.19 15.70 16.46
CA THR A 404 10.17 14.43 15.73
C THR A 404 9.07 14.41 14.68
N THR A 405 9.06 13.36 13.85
CA THR A 405 8.02 13.10 12.86
C THR A 405 6.84 12.32 13.43
N ALA A 406 6.78 12.11 14.75
CA ALA A 406 5.74 11.29 15.36
C ALA A 406 4.35 11.88 15.09
N THR A 407 3.45 11.06 14.57
CA THR A 407 2.08 11.44 14.23
C THR A 407 1.04 10.84 15.18
N HIS A 408 1.40 9.76 15.87
CA HIS A 408 0.51 9.05 16.79
C HIS A 408 1.19 8.76 18.13
N ILE A 409 0.38 8.55 19.15
CA ILE A 409 0.78 8.08 20.49
C ILE A 409 0.04 6.78 20.75
N ILE A 410 0.79 5.71 21.00
CA ILE A 410 0.28 4.39 21.37
C ILE A 410 0.55 4.20 22.86
N THR A 411 -0.51 4.06 23.65
CA THR A 411 -0.40 3.82 25.10
C THR A 411 -0.52 2.34 25.37
N VAL A 412 0.49 1.77 26.00
CA VAL A 412 0.59 0.33 26.33
C VAL A 412 0.64 0.13 27.83
N ALA A 413 0.07 -0.98 28.30
CA ALA A 413 0.10 -1.35 29.71
C ALA A 413 0.53 -2.81 29.90
N THR A 414 1.11 -3.10 31.06
CA THR A 414 1.39 -4.45 31.55
C THR A 414 1.17 -4.52 33.06
N SER A 415 0.98 -5.72 33.59
CA SER A 415 0.74 -5.96 35.01
C SER A 415 1.84 -6.80 35.64
N SER A 416 2.14 -6.53 36.92
CA SER A 416 3.11 -7.27 37.72
C SER A 416 2.75 -8.75 37.93
N LYS A 417 1.57 -9.19 37.47
CA LYS A 417 1.16 -10.60 37.44
C LYS A 417 1.86 -11.40 36.33
N PHE A 418 2.40 -10.74 35.33
CA PHE A 418 3.11 -11.36 34.21
C PHE A 418 4.62 -11.25 34.40
N THR A 419 5.35 -12.18 33.77
CA THR A 419 6.82 -12.10 33.72
C THR A 419 7.22 -10.92 32.86
N LEU A 420 8.05 -10.02 33.40
CA LEU A 420 8.56 -8.87 32.66
C LEU A 420 9.38 -9.33 31.44
N GLN A 421 9.03 -8.81 30.28
CA GLN A 421 9.66 -9.09 28.99
C GLN A 421 9.65 -7.85 28.10
N ASP A 422 10.48 -7.85 27.07
CA ASP A 422 10.50 -6.79 26.06
C ASP A 422 9.14 -6.63 25.39
N LEU A 423 8.78 -5.39 25.07
CA LEU A 423 7.58 -5.09 24.30
C LEU A 423 7.90 -5.19 22.81
N LYS A 424 7.23 -6.12 22.12
CA LYS A 424 7.19 -6.21 20.66
C LYS A 424 5.84 -5.74 20.16
N LEU A 425 5.76 -4.49 19.72
CA LEU A 425 4.54 -3.90 19.18
C LEU A 425 4.54 -4.04 17.65
N GLU A 426 3.55 -4.74 17.13
CA GLU A 426 3.42 -5.02 15.71
C GLU A 426 2.10 -4.47 15.17
N LEU A 427 2.11 -3.94 13.94
CA LEU A 427 0.90 -3.68 13.17
C LEU A 427 0.75 -4.80 12.13
N SER A 428 -0.27 -5.66 12.29
CA SER A 428 -0.45 -6.82 11.42
C SER A 428 -0.79 -6.43 9.99
N ASN A 429 -0.23 -7.15 9.03
CA ASN A 429 -0.63 -7.12 7.63
C ASN A 429 -1.69 -8.19 7.39
N LYS A 430 -2.95 -7.82 7.61
CA LYS A 430 -4.12 -8.68 7.43
C LYS A 430 -5.20 -7.96 6.66
N ILE A 431 -6.17 -8.73 6.15
CA ILE A 431 -7.35 -8.18 5.49
C ILE A 431 -8.10 -7.25 6.46
N PRO A 432 -8.38 -5.99 6.09
CA PRO A 432 -9.14 -5.06 6.92
C PRO A 432 -10.56 -5.57 7.21
N SER A 433 -11.08 -5.29 8.42
CA SER A 433 -12.40 -5.77 8.85
C SER A 433 -13.53 -5.31 7.92
N TRP A 434 -13.40 -4.13 7.31
CA TRP A 434 -14.39 -3.60 6.38
C TRP A 434 -14.66 -4.54 5.21
N VAL A 435 -13.68 -5.36 4.79
CA VAL A 435 -13.85 -6.33 3.70
C VAL A 435 -14.83 -7.43 4.09
N GLU A 436 -14.70 -7.96 5.31
CA GLU A 436 -15.62 -8.97 5.84
C GLU A 436 -17.01 -8.37 6.12
N GLU A 437 -17.04 -7.16 6.70
CA GLU A 437 -18.28 -6.42 6.96
C GLU A 437 -19.06 -6.12 5.66
N SER A 438 -18.35 -5.88 4.56
CA SER A 438 -18.93 -5.58 3.24
C SER A 438 -19.22 -6.84 2.40
N ASN A 439 -18.98 -8.03 2.93
CA ASN A 439 -19.21 -9.29 2.21
C ASN A 439 -20.62 -9.82 2.44
N SER A 440 -21.23 -10.37 1.39
CA SER A 440 -22.40 -11.24 1.48
C SER A 440 -22.08 -12.63 0.96
N ILE A 441 -22.63 -13.65 1.62
CA ILE A 441 -22.65 -15.04 1.12
C ILE A 441 -24.05 -15.45 0.63
N ASP A 442 -25.03 -14.55 0.76
CA ASP A 442 -26.40 -14.76 0.32
C ASP A 442 -27.11 -13.42 0.08
N ASP A 443 -27.07 -12.96 -1.16
CA ASP A 443 -27.54 -11.64 -1.58
C ASP A 443 -28.97 -11.63 -2.13
N ARG A 444 -29.74 -12.72 -1.90
CA ARG A 444 -31.14 -12.85 -2.34
C ARG A 444 -32.06 -11.80 -1.71
N ASP A 445 -31.69 -11.27 -0.55
CA ASP A 445 -32.38 -10.18 0.15
C ASP A 445 -31.54 -8.89 0.17
N VAL A 446 -31.14 -8.45 -1.03
CA VAL A 446 -30.30 -7.26 -1.23
C VAL A 446 -30.85 -5.98 -0.57
N GLU A 447 -32.16 -5.86 -0.34
CA GLU A 447 -32.73 -4.69 0.33
C GLU A 447 -32.27 -4.54 1.78
N ASN A 448 -31.91 -5.66 2.44
CA ASN A 448 -31.36 -5.70 3.79
C ASN A 448 -29.82 -5.80 3.80
N GLU A 449 -29.18 -5.81 2.63
CA GLU A 449 -27.72 -5.92 2.44
C GLU A 449 -27.19 -4.89 1.43
N LEU A 450 -27.75 -3.67 1.46
CA LEU A 450 -27.41 -2.60 0.51
C LEU A 450 -25.94 -2.18 0.58
N ASP A 451 -25.29 -2.33 1.72
CA ASP A 451 -23.89 -1.99 1.97
C ASP A 451 -22.91 -3.13 1.66
N LYS A 452 -23.41 -4.27 1.17
CA LYS A 452 -22.62 -5.49 0.92
C LYS A 452 -22.53 -5.88 -0.56
N THR A 453 -21.46 -6.63 -0.85
CA THR A 453 -21.15 -7.22 -2.15
C THR A 453 -21.00 -8.72 -2.01
N PHE A 454 -21.71 -9.47 -2.85
CA PHE A 454 -21.68 -10.92 -2.84
C PHE A 454 -20.30 -11.48 -3.20
N GLY A 455 -19.71 -12.22 -2.27
CA GLY A 455 -18.42 -12.91 -2.44
C GLY A 455 -17.17 -12.02 -2.39
N LEU A 456 -17.29 -10.76 -1.96
CA LEU A 456 -16.16 -9.82 -1.84
C LEU A 456 -15.00 -10.36 -0.99
N LEU A 457 -15.32 -10.99 0.14
CA LEU A 457 -14.30 -11.53 1.05
C LEU A 457 -13.44 -12.56 0.33
N TYR A 458 -14.06 -13.48 -0.41
CA TYR A 458 -13.37 -14.52 -1.17
C TYR A 458 -12.49 -13.94 -2.28
N LEU A 459 -12.96 -12.89 -2.95
CA LEU A 459 -12.17 -12.18 -3.96
C LEU A 459 -10.90 -11.58 -3.35
N VAL A 460 -11.05 -10.79 -2.28
CA VAL A 460 -9.92 -10.12 -1.61
C VAL A 460 -8.99 -11.15 -0.95
N GLN A 461 -9.53 -12.22 -0.35
CA GLN A 461 -8.73 -13.32 0.19
C GLN A 461 -7.88 -14.01 -0.88
N GLY A 462 -8.41 -14.24 -2.08
CA GLY A 462 -7.64 -14.85 -3.16
C GLY A 462 -6.41 -14.02 -3.53
N VAL A 463 -6.57 -12.70 -3.57
CA VAL A 463 -5.46 -11.76 -3.81
C VAL A 463 -4.50 -11.72 -2.62
N PHE A 464 -5.01 -11.59 -1.40
CA PHE A 464 -4.19 -11.59 -0.18
C PHE A 464 -3.34 -12.86 -0.06
N GLU A 465 -3.95 -14.05 -0.23
CA GLU A 465 -3.24 -15.33 -0.22
C GLU A 465 -2.14 -15.38 -1.30
N ALA A 466 -2.38 -14.83 -2.48
CA ALA A 466 -1.35 -14.74 -3.52
C ALA A 466 -0.15 -13.90 -3.06
N TYR A 467 -0.38 -12.76 -2.41
CA TYR A 467 0.68 -11.92 -1.86
C TYR A 467 1.42 -12.60 -0.69
N THR A 468 0.71 -13.24 0.23
CA THR A 468 1.32 -13.99 1.34
C THR A 468 2.18 -15.16 0.85
N ILE A 469 1.79 -15.85 -0.23
CA ILE A 469 2.61 -16.93 -0.81
C ILE A 469 3.90 -16.37 -1.43
N GLN A 470 3.83 -15.21 -2.08
CA GLN A 470 4.99 -14.56 -2.69
C GLN A 470 5.99 -14.08 -1.63
N ASP A 471 5.49 -13.56 -0.51
CA ASP A 471 6.30 -13.14 0.62
C ASP A 471 5.68 -13.58 1.97
N PRO A 472 6.00 -14.80 2.43
CA PRO A 472 5.49 -15.32 3.70
C PRO A 472 5.98 -14.55 4.92
N LYS A 473 6.97 -13.68 4.80
CA LYS A 473 7.47 -12.87 5.91
C LYS A 473 6.73 -11.55 6.04
N ASN A 474 5.84 -11.23 5.10
CA ASN A 474 5.06 -9.98 5.11
C ASN A 474 3.83 -10.07 6.02
N GLU A 475 4.01 -10.57 7.25
CA GLU A 475 2.94 -10.74 8.23
C GLU A 475 2.62 -9.42 8.98
N SER A 476 3.51 -8.43 8.89
CA SER A 476 3.38 -7.15 9.59
C SER A 476 3.82 -5.97 8.73
N TYR A 477 3.17 -4.83 8.91
CA TYR A 477 3.59 -3.56 8.31
C TYR A 477 4.81 -2.97 9.03
N PHE A 478 4.95 -3.21 10.34
CA PHE A 478 6.15 -2.87 11.10
C PHE A 478 6.21 -3.65 12.43
N ASN A 479 7.41 -3.71 13.03
CA ASN A 479 7.63 -4.29 14.35
C ASN A 479 8.52 -3.39 15.23
N ILE A 480 7.95 -2.72 16.23
CA ILE A 480 8.68 -1.92 17.20
C ILE A 480 9.07 -2.80 18.39
N ASN A 481 10.38 -2.95 18.62
CA ASN A 481 10.89 -3.59 19.83
C ASN A 481 11.38 -2.54 20.85
N ILE A 482 10.83 -2.57 22.06
CA ILE A 482 11.27 -1.76 23.20
C ILE A 482 11.84 -2.71 24.24
N GLU A 483 13.16 -2.63 24.41
CA GLU A 483 13.88 -3.42 25.40
C GLU A 483 13.54 -2.95 26.81
N ILE A 484 13.16 -3.90 27.67
CA ILE A 484 12.85 -3.64 29.08
C ILE A 484 13.83 -4.42 29.95
N LYS A 485 14.87 -3.73 30.41
CA LYS A 485 15.90 -4.33 31.26
C LYS A 485 15.43 -4.40 32.70
N LYS A 486 15.74 -5.52 33.36
CA LYS A 486 15.55 -5.67 34.80
C LYS A 486 16.38 -4.66 35.58
#